data_AF-A0A9E2QFU3-F1
#
_entry.id   AF-A0A9E2QFU3-F1
#
_cell.length_a   1.000
_cell.length_b   1.000
_cell.length_c   1.000
_cell.angle_alpha   90.00
_cell.angle_beta   90.00
_cell.angle_gamma   90.00
#
_symmetry.space_group_name_H-M   'P 1'
#
loop_
_entity.id
_entity.type
_entity.pdbx_description
1 polymer ?
#
loop_
_entity_poly.entity_id
_entity_poly.type
_entity_poly.pdbx_seq_one_letter_code
_entity_poly.pdbx_strand_id
1 'polypeptide(L)'
;FPDEQALLIKHMIVSHHGTRDFGSPEPPKTIEAVLLNYIDEIDSKVNGIREFIAKEDPNETWTSFHRLLDRYFYMGKNKEVTD
;
A
#
# COMPACT_ATOMS: atom_id res chain seq x y z
N PHE A 1 11.91 11.92 26.46
CA PHE A 1 11.38 12.43 25.19
C PHE A 1 10.63 13.71 25.48
N PRO A 2 10.77 14.78 24.67
CA PRO A 2 9.97 16.00 24.84
C PRO A 2 8.47 15.72 24.73
N ASP A 3 7.65 16.37 25.56
CA ASP A 3 6.21 16.07 25.69
C ASP A 3 5.43 16.34 24.40
N GLU A 4 5.71 17.46 23.72
CA GLU A 4 5.06 17.82 22.46
C GLU A 4 5.35 16.80 21.35
N GLN A 5 6.63 16.42 21.18
CA GLN A 5 7.01 15.41 20.18
C GLN A 5 6.34 14.06 20.47
N ALA A 6 6.27 13.66 21.75
CA ALA A 6 5.58 12.44 22.14
C ALA A 6 4.08 12.50 21.81
N LEU A 7 3.44 13.65 21.99
CA LEU A 7 2.04 13.86 21.63
C LEU A 7 1.83 13.76 20.10
N LEU A 8 2.67 14.41 19.31
CA LEU A 8 2.59 14.38 17.83
C LEU A 8 2.78 12.96 17.29
N ILE A 9 3.75 12.20 17.82
CA ILE A 9 3.97 10.79 17.44
C ILE A 9 2.76 9.93 17.81
N LYS A 10 2.20 10.10 19.02
CA LYS A 10 0.97 9.39 19.42
C LYS A 10 -0.19 9.71 18.48
N HIS A 11 -0.35 10.97 18.09
CA HIS A 11 -1.37 11.39 17.12
C HIS A 11 -1.17 10.67 15.78
N MET A 12 0.06 10.61 15.25
CA MET A 12 0.35 9.85 14.03
C MET A 12 -0.09 8.39 14.15
N ILE A 13 0.30 7.70 15.24
CA ILE A 13 -0.02 6.28 15.44
C ILE A 13 -1.54 6.05 15.49
N VAL A 14 -2.30 6.86 16.22
CA VAL A 14 -3.75 6.61 16.34
C VAL A 14 -4.52 7.06 15.10
N SER A 15 -4.02 8.05 14.35
CA SER A 15 -4.77 8.63 13.23
C SER A 15 -4.45 8.04 11.86
N HIS A 16 -3.43 7.20 11.74
CA HIS A 16 -2.89 6.77 10.44
C HIS A 16 -3.83 5.96 9.54
N HIS A 17 -4.97 5.45 10.01
CA HIS A 17 -6.00 4.85 9.13
C HIS A 17 -6.93 5.89 8.47
N GLY A 18 -6.63 7.19 8.61
CA GLY A 18 -7.24 8.27 7.84
C GLY A 18 -8.60 8.74 8.36
N THR A 19 -9.56 7.84 8.51
CA THR A 19 -10.94 8.18 8.90
C THR A 19 -11.47 7.27 10.00
N ARG A 20 -12.54 7.73 10.67
CA ARG A 20 -13.23 6.94 11.69
C ARG A 20 -13.83 5.66 11.13
N ASP A 21 -14.27 5.67 9.88
CA ASP A 21 -14.84 4.51 9.20
C ASP A 21 -13.79 3.42 8.92
N PHE A 22 -12.51 3.82 8.80
CA PHE A 22 -11.39 2.91 8.57
C PHE A 22 -10.59 2.58 9.84
N GLY A 23 -11.12 2.95 11.02
CA GLY A 23 -10.55 2.53 12.31
C GLY A 23 -9.67 3.58 13.00
N SER A 24 -9.53 4.80 12.46
CA SER A 24 -8.86 5.88 13.18
C SER A 24 -9.78 6.49 14.24
N PRO A 25 -9.42 6.52 15.53
CA PRO A 25 -10.19 7.25 16.55
C PRO A 25 -10.34 8.76 16.23
N GLU A 26 -9.36 9.34 15.54
CA GLU A 26 -9.35 10.72 15.06
C GLU A 26 -8.69 10.80 13.66
N PRO A 27 -9.19 11.61 12.72
CA PRO A 27 -8.49 11.88 11.47
C PRO A 27 -7.09 12.49 11.66
N PRO A 28 -6.17 12.29 10.71
CA PRO A 28 -4.88 12.98 10.66
C PRO A 28 -5.04 14.51 10.71
N LYS A 29 -4.25 15.18 11.55
CA LYS A 29 -4.31 16.64 11.77
C LYS A 29 -2.97 17.34 11.57
N THR A 30 -1.91 16.58 11.32
CA THR A 30 -0.58 17.09 10.97
C THR A 30 -0.21 16.59 9.59
N ILE A 31 0.71 17.29 8.93
CA ILE A 31 1.18 16.90 7.59
C ILE A 31 1.83 15.51 7.67
N GLU A 32 2.59 15.24 8.71
CA GLU A 32 3.25 13.95 8.94
C GLU A 32 2.22 12.82 9.11
N ALA A 33 1.13 13.05 9.84
CA ALA A 33 0.06 12.05 10.01
C ALA A 33 -0.70 11.80 8.70
N VAL A 34 -0.96 12.84 7.90
CA VAL A 34 -1.60 12.71 6.58
C VAL A 34 -0.71 11.92 5.63
N LEU A 35 0.59 12.22 5.60
CA LEU A 35 1.55 11.48 4.79
C LEU A 35 1.66 10.03 5.24
N LEU A 36 1.71 9.77 6.55
CA LEU A 36 1.75 8.41 7.08
C LEU A 36 0.51 7.60 6.63
N ASN A 37 -0.69 8.17 6.69
CA ASN A 37 -1.89 7.52 6.19
C ASN A 37 -1.77 7.13 4.71
N TYR A 38 -1.31 8.04 3.85
CA TYR A 38 -1.16 7.71 2.43
C TYR A 38 -0.08 6.68 2.17
N ILE A 39 1.03 6.72 2.90
CA ILE A 39 2.09 5.71 2.79
C ILE A 39 1.55 4.34 3.20
N ASP A 40 0.82 4.24 4.31
CA ASP A 40 0.19 3.00 4.78
C ASP A 40 -0.81 2.44 3.76
N GLU A 41 -1.70 3.27 3.23
CA GLU A 41 -2.64 2.88 2.18
C GLU A 41 -1.94 2.37 0.91
N ILE A 42 -0.88 3.06 0.47
CA ILE A 42 -0.10 2.68 -0.71
C ILE A 42 0.62 1.36 -0.46
N ASP A 43 1.24 1.18 0.70
CA ASP A 43 1.97 -0.04 1.05
C ASP A 43 1.04 -1.26 1.05
N SER A 44 -0.13 -1.14 1.69
CA SER A 44 -1.16 -2.20 1.70
C SER A 44 -1.62 -2.57 0.29
N LYS A 45 -1.91 -1.58 -0.57
CA LYS A 45 -2.29 -1.82 -1.97
C LYS A 45 -1.17 -2.49 -2.76
N VAL A 46 0.07 -2.02 -2.62
CA VAL A 46 1.23 -2.58 -3.31
C VAL A 46 1.52 -4.00 -2.85
N ASN A 47 1.38 -4.29 -1.55
CA ASN A 47 1.54 -5.64 -1.03
C ASN A 47 0.50 -6.59 -1.63
N GLY A 48 -0.77 -6.19 -1.70
CA GLY A 48 -1.81 -6.97 -2.38
C GLY A 48 -1.51 -7.22 -3.86
N ILE A 49 -1.00 -6.22 -4.58
CA ILE A 49 -0.57 -6.37 -5.98
C ILE A 49 0.58 -7.37 -6.10
N ARG A 50 1.59 -7.30 -5.21
CA ARG A 50 2.73 -8.24 -5.21
C ARG A 50 2.28 -9.67 -4.94
N GLU A 51 1.40 -9.89 -3.96
CA GLU A 51 0.85 -11.20 -3.66
C GLU A 51 0.02 -11.77 -4.80
N PHE A 52 -0.71 -10.90 -5.52
CA PHE A 52 -1.43 -11.29 -6.72
C PHE A 52 -0.47 -11.73 -7.84
N ILE A 53 0.52 -10.90 -8.17
CA ILE A 53 1.55 -11.23 -9.18
C ILE A 53 2.27 -12.54 -8.83
N ALA A 54 2.59 -12.77 -7.55
CA ALA A 54 3.28 -13.98 -7.12
C ALA A 54 2.50 -15.29 -7.33
N LYS A 55 1.19 -15.22 -7.61
CA LYS A 55 0.32 -16.38 -7.88
C LYS A 55 0.10 -16.63 -9.36
N GLU A 56 0.56 -15.74 -10.23
CA GLU A 56 0.41 -15.85 -11.68
C GLU A 56 1.48 -16.76 -12.28
N ASP A 57 1.26 -17.22 -13.51
CA ASP A 57 2.24 -18.05 -14.23
C ASP A 57 3.48 -17.20 -14.54
N PRO A 58 4.68 -17.58 -14.06
CA PRO A 58 5.90 -16.84 -14.32
C PRO A 58 6.33 -16.85 -15.79
N ASN A 59 5.74 -17.73 -16.62
CA ASN A 59 5.96 -17.72 -18.06
C ASN A 59 5.04 -16.73 -18.81
N GLU A 60 4.15 -16.03 -18.13
CA GLU A 60 3.31 -15.01 -18.73
C GLU A 60 3.95 -13.61 -18.61
N THR A 61 3.71 -12.77 -19.62
CA THR A 61 4.24 -11.39 -19.62
C THR A 61 3.37 -10.43 -18.79
N TRP A 62 2.10 -10.80 -18.60
CA TRP A 62 1.10 -10.03 -17.87
C TRP A 62 0.35 -10.93 -16.92
N THR A 63 -0.11 -10.39 -15.80
CA THR A 63 -1.04 -11.10 -14.92
C THR A 63 -2.37 -11.33 -15.62
N SER A 64 -3.20 -12.21 -15.04
CA SER A 64 -4.64 -12.20 -15.23
C SER A 64 -5.27 -10.86 -14.77
N PHE A 65 -6.55 -10.65 -15.08
CA PHE A 65 -7.26 -9.41 -14.77
C PHE A 65 -7.45 -9.21 -13.26
N HIS A 66 -6.85 -8.17 -12.68
CA HIS A 66 -6.98 -7.85 -11.27
C HIS A 66 -8.29 -7.08 -11.00
N ARG A 67 -9.35 -7.80 -10.64
CA ARG A 67 -10.72 -7.27 -10.50
C ARG A 67 -10.84 -6.02 -9.62
N LEU A 68 -10.16 -5.96 -8.47
CA LEU A 68 -10.30 -4.83 -7.55
C LEU A 68 -9.65 -3.53 -8.07
N LEU A 69 -8.67 -3.65 -8.97
CA LEU A 69 -7.95 -2.50 -9.52
C LEU A 69 -8.26 -2.28 -11.01
N ASP A 70 -9.14 -3.12 -11.56
CA ASP A 70 -9.67 -3.03 -12.92
C ASP A 70 -8.56 -2.93 -13.99
N ARG A 71 -7.50 -3.74 -13.85
CA ARG A 71 -6.33 -3.70 -14.73
C ARG A 71 -5.53 -5.00 -14.74
N TYR A 72 -4.63 -5.10 -15.71
CA TYR A 72 -3.58 -6.11 -15.78
C TYR A 72 -2.25 -5.49 -15.30
N PHE A 73 -1.38 -6.31 -14.70
CA PHE A 73 -0.03 -5.89 -14.31
C PHE A 73 1.02 -6.56 -15.19
N TYR A 74 2.04 -5.79 -15.57
CA TYR A 74 3.17 -6.29 -16.35
C TYR A 74 4.14 -7.02 -15.42
N MET A 75 4.55 -8.23 -15.79
CA MET A 75 5.44 -9.08 -14.98
C MET A 75 6.88 -9.13 -15.51
N GLY A 76 7.14 -8.55 -16.70
CA GLY A 76 8.43 -8.62 -17.37
C GLY A 76 8.40 -9.55 -18.58
N LYS A 77 9.44 -9.49 -19.43
CA LYS A 77 9.61 -10.46 -20.52
C LYS A 77 10.31 -11.70 -19.96
N ASN A 78 9.82 -12.89 -20.32
CA ASN A 78 10.57 -14.13 -20.11
C ASN A 78 11.95 -13.98 -20.72
N LYS A 79 12.99 -14.02 -19.90
CA LYS A 79 14.34 -14.30 -20.40
C LYS A 79 14.39 -15.81 -20.61
N GLU A 80 14.30 -16.19 -21.89
CA GLU A 80 14.78 -17.43 -22.53
C GLU A 80 13.75 -18.06 -23.47
N VAL A 81 13.76 -17.58 -24.72
CA VAL A 81 13.96 -18.47 -25.87
C VAL A 81 15.07 -17.80 -26.70
N THR A 82 16.32 -18.05 -26.33
CA THR A 82 17.43 -17.97 -27.30
C THR A 82 17.43 -19.30 -28.03
N ASP A 83 16.99 -19.27 -29.29
CA ASP A 83 17.24 -20.34 -30.26
C ASP A 83 18.74 -20.58 -30.47
#